data_AF-A0A8X7X8N0-F1
#
_entry.id   AF-A0A8X7X8N0-F1
#
_cell.length_a   1.000
_cell.length_b   1.000
_cell.length_c   1.000
_cell.angle_alpha   90.00
_cell.angle_beta   90.00
_cell.angle_gamma   90.00
#
_symmetry.space_group_name_H-M   'P 1'
#
loop_
_entity.id
_entity.type
_entity.pdbx_description
1 polymer ?
#
loop_
_entity_poly.entity_id
_entity_poly.type
_entity_poly.pdbx_seq_one_letter_code
_entity_poly.pdbx_strand_id
1 'polypeptide(L)'
;MTMGAVTINAGKMPNRKAVSAAASLDTALMMTTVNAVAKALILFSGRFHCGGVLIDQNWVLTAAHCVKTGTKFMVRLGDYERLRIEHTEETLHVTEIIVHPNYTEKIEDNDIALLRLEHPVPFTKYIIPICLPPQPLAENVLNNEGTNVEVTGWGKQHENAKNQSSALRYIKIRLASHEQCSTLMTSKLTENMLCAGTLGEIKDACSGDSGGPMVTKYKNTWFLVGLVSWGEGCGRIDKLGVYTKSNNEMEILPWEVGLMKQASDPTHPGVIKLLDWFTGPTKNVLVMELMEASMDLIDYMKNQGGHLTEDVTRNIICQVVHAVQHIHSCRVFHRDLKPENILIQTTTLNIKLIDFGCGTMLKMGKYDNFEEFRAVFEKYTVDNVLGGGGFGQVWAAQRIENNLLSNKEMQVMPWEVGLMQLVSFPEHPGVIKLLEWFTVPTKDVLVLELVEASMNLTDYMKIQGGHLTEDLTKNILSQVVQAVQHIHSCLVFHRDLKPGNILIQTTTGKIKLIDFGCGTMLKKGKYQSFEG
;
A
#
# COMPACT_ATOMS: atom_id res chain seq x y z
N MET A 1 -5.94 16.79 5.12
CA MET A 1 -6.60 15.82 4.24
C MET A 1 -6.86 14.60 5.05
N THR A 2 -8.09 14.58 5.48
CA THR A 2 -8.62 13.90 6.64
C THR A 2 -9.38 12.67 6.13
N MET A 3 -8.86 11.47 6.41
CA MET A 3 -9.65 10.23 6.42
C MET A 3 -10.98 10.43 7.16
N GLY A 4 -12.06 10.12 6.46
CA GLY A 4 -13.36 10.00 7.08
C GLY A 4 -13.47 8.66 7.78
N ALA A 5 -13.80 8.63 9.07
CA ALA A 5 -14.17 7.38 9.74
C ALA A 5 -15.67 7.33 9.97
N VAL A 6 -16.31 6.20 9.69
CA VAL A 6 -17.75 6.01 9.86
C VAL A 6 -18.00 4.78 10.74
N THR A 7 -18.82 4.89 11.78
CA THR A 7 -19.07 3.80 12.75
C THR A 7 -20.51 3.27 12.70
N ILE A 8 -20.72 1.94 12.69
CA ILE A 8 -22.05 1.29 12.55
C ILE A 8 -22.35 0.17 13.57
N ASN A 9 -23.65 -0.10 13.81
CA ASN A 9 -24.19 -1.15 14.69
C ASN A 9 -24.50 -2.46 13.91
N ALA A 10 -24.14 -3.64 14.43
CA ALA A 10 -24.13 -4.90 13.64
C ALA A 10 -25.35 -5.83 13.90
N GLY A 11 -26.20 -6.01 12.89
CA GLY A 11 -27.26 -7.04 12.85
C GLY A 11 -26.85 -8.33 12.12
N LYS A 12 -27.31 -9.49 12.61
CA LYS A 12 -26.93 -10.86 12.17
C LYS A 12 -27.34 -11.23 10.72
N MET A 13 -26.45 -11.93 9.99
CA MET A 13 -26.73 -12.56 8.69
C MET A 13 -27.16 -14.04 8.80
N PRO A 14 -28.09 -14.56 7.95
CA PRO A 14 -28.31 -15.99 7.75
C PRO A 14 -27.78 -16.52 6.39
N ASN A 15 -27.34 -17.79 6.41
CA ASN A 15 -26.83 -18.60 5.28
C ASN A 15 -27.86 -18.84 4.15
N ARG A 16 -27.42 -18.90 2.88
CA ARG A 16 -27.95 -19.87 1.88
C ARG A 16 -27.19 -19.99 0.53
N LYS A 17 -27.05 -21.28 0.15
CA LYS A 17 -26.93 -22.04 -1.11
C LYS A 17 -26.74 -21.36 -2.48
N ALA A 18 -25.86 -21.97 -3.28
CA ALA A 18 -25.53 -21.69 -4.67
C ALA A 18 -26.43 -22.43 -5.69
N VAL A 19 -26.61 -21.83 -6.87
CA VAL A 19 -27.12 -22.47 -8.10
C VAL A 19 -26.21 -22.08 -9.26
N SER A 20 -25.90 -23.04 -10.13
CA SER A 20 -24.95 -22.96 -11.25
C SER A 20 -25.61 -22.56 -12.58
N ALA A 21 -24.85 -21.84 -13.41
CA ALA A 21 -25.01 -21.81 -14.87
C ALA A 21 -23.62 -21.58 -15.48
N ALA A 22 -23.10 -22.58 -16.19
CA ALA A 22 -21.77 -22.58 -16.81
C ALA A 22 -21.92 -22.72 -18.32
N ALA A 23 -21.40 -21.74 -19.08
CA ALA A 23 -20.87 -21.88 -20.45
C ALA A 23 -20.60 -20.51 -21.14
N SER A 24 -21.14 -19.39 -20.63
CA SER A 24 -20.86 -18.03 -21.13
C SER A 24 -20.13 -17.13 -20.13
N LEU A 25 -19.72 -17.69 -18.98
CA LEU A 25 -19.16 -16.95 -17.85
C LEU A 25 -17.63 -16.74 -17.94
N ASP A 26 -16.89 -17.58 -18.67
CA ASP A 26 -15.42 -17.63 -18.56
C ASP A 26 -14.70 -16.38 -19.09
N THR A 27 -15.19 -15.75 -20.16
CA THR A 27 -14.57 -14.53 -20.72
C THR A 27 -14.83 -13.30 -19.85
N ALA A 28 -16.05 -13.15 -19.34
CA ALA A 28 -16.40 -12.09 -18.40
C ALA A 28 -15.73 -12.29 -17.03
N LEU A 29 -15.59 -13.53 -16.58
CA LEU A 29 -14.90 -13.86 -15.33
C LEU A 29 -13.39 -13.56 -15.43
N MET A 30 -12.75 -13.87 -16.56
CA MET A 30 -11.33 -13.57 -16.79
C MET A 30 -11.01 -12.08 -16.71
N MET A 31 -11.75 -11.23 -17.44
CA MET A 31 -11.60 -9.77 -17.41
C MET A 31 -11.90 -9.14 -16.05
N THR A 32 -12.48 -9.90 -15.09
CA THR A 32 -12.70 -9.42 -13.72
C THR A 32 -11.64 -9.89 -12.71
N THR A 33 -10.69 -10.74 -13.13
CA THR A 33 -9.58 -11.15 -12.25
C THR A 33 -8.48 -10.08 -12.24
N VAL A 34 -7.97 -9.68 -11.06
CA VAL A 34 -6.91 -8.63 -10.93
C VAL A 34 -5.75 -8.86 -11.89
N ASN A 35 -5.38 -10.13 -12.07
CA ASN A 35 -4.27 -10.52 -12.92
C ASN A 35 -4.45 -10.04 -14.37
N ALA A 36 -5.67 -10.14 -14.91
CA ALA A 36 -5.97 -9.67 -16.27
C ALA A 36 -6.04 -8.15 -16.38
N VAL A 37 -6.57 -7.48 -15.34
CA VAL A 37 -6.81 -6.02 -15.36
C VAL A 37 -5.60 -5.18 -14.98
N ALA A 38 -4.60 -5.78 -14.31
CA ALA A 38 -3.28 -5.17 -14.10
C ALA A 38 -2.31 -5.47 -15.24
N LYS A 39 -2.67 -6.34 -16.18
CA LYS A 39 -1.81 -6.73 -17.29
C LYS A 39 -1.63 -5.55 -18.24
N ALA A 40 -0.37 -5.30 -18.59
CA ALA A 40 0.01 -4.31 -19.59
C ALA A 40 0.56 -5.01 -20.85
N LEU A 41 0.33 -4.40 -22.00
CA LEU A 41 0.81 -4.81 -23.30
C LEU A 41 1.83 -3.78 -23.78
N ILE A 42 3.10 -4.18 -23.85
CA ILE A 42 4.20 -3.31 -24.28
C ILE A 42 4.30 -3.37 -25.79
N LEU A 43 4.20 -2.22 -26.41
CA LEU A 43 4.22 -2.03 -27.85
C LEU A 43 5.55 -1.39 -28.27
N PHE A 44 6.26 -2.06 -29.16
CA PHE A 44 7.42 -1.51 -29.85
C PHE A 44 7.08 -1.30 -31.33
N SER A 45 7.24 -0.07 -31.83
CA SER A 45 6.85 0.30 -33.20
C SER A 45 5.39 -0.10 -33.55
N GLY A 46 4.49 0.03 -32.57
CA GLY A 46 3.07 -0.32 -32.70
C GLY A 46 2.75 -1.81 -32.70
N ARG A 47 3.73 -2.70 -32.47
CA ARG A 47 3.54 -4.16 -32.41
C ARG A 47 3.75 -4.69 -31.00
N PHE A 48 2.98 -5.72 -30.64
CA PHE A 48 3.16 -6.45 -29.38
C PHE A 48 4.59 -6.98 -29.26
N HIS A 49 5.25 -6.61 -28.17
CA HIS A 49 6.63 -6.97 -27.88
C HIS A 49 6.73 -7.84 -26.62
N CYS A 50 6.25 -7.32 -25.49
CA CYS A 50 6.30 -7.97 -24.18
C CYS A 50 5.04 -7.67 -23.36
N GLY A 51 4.89 -8.39 -22.25
CA GLY A 51 3.97 -8.03 -21.19
C GLY A 51 4.56 -7.01 -20.21
N GLY A 52 3.68 -6.43 -19.41
CA GLY A 52 4.02 -5.63 -18.24
C GLY A 52 2.94 -5.75 -17.18
N VAL A 53 3.11 -5.01 -16.09
CA VAL A 53 2.21 -5.01 -14.94
C VAL A 53 2.02 -3.60 -14.42
N LEU A 54 0.79 -3.10 -14.38
CA LEU A 54 0.45 -1.82 -13.77
C LEU A 54 0.61 -1.91 -12.25
N ILE A 55 1.42 -1.04 -11.66
CA ILE A 55 1.64 -0.98 -10.20
C ILE A 55 1.17 0.35 -9.58
N ASP A 56 1.03 1.39 -10.39
CA ASP A 56 0.51 2.71 -10.02
C ASP A 56 -0.11 3.38 -11.26
N GLN A 57 -0.86 4.47 -11.10
CA GLN A 57 -1.42 5.25 -12.21
C GLN A 57 -0.37 5.69 -13.24
N ASN A 58 0.89 5.87 -12.83
CA ASN A 58 1.95 6.33 -13.73
C ASN A 58 3.03 5.28 -13.99
N TRP A 59 2.96 4.11 -13.37
CA TRP A 59 4.09 3.17 -13.35
C TRP A 59 3.69 1.75 -13.74
N VAL A 60 4.47 1.20 -14.66
CA VAL A 60 4.34 -0.18 -15.14
C VAL A 60 5.67 -0.89 -14.94
N LEU A 61 5.63 -2.06 -14.31
CA LEU A 61 6.76 -2.99 -14.23
C LEU A 61 6.82 -3.87 -15.48
N THR A 62 8.03 -4.23 -15.87
CA THR A 62 8.29 -5.23 -16.91
C THR A 62 9.67 -5.87 -16.69
N ALA A 63 10.04 -6.80 -17.55
CA ALA A 63 11.38 -7.38 -17.58
C ALA A 63 12.37 -6.38 -18.22
N ALA A 64 13.59 -6.32 -17.70
CA ALA A 64 14.63 -5.44 -18.24
C ALA A 64 14.98 -5.79 -19.68
N HIS A 65 15.02 -7.08 -20.03
CA HIS A 65 15.33 -7.54 -21.39
C HIS A 65 14.28 -7.12 -22.44
N CYS A 66 13.09 -6.68 -22.01
CA CYS A 66 12.03 -6.18 -22.91
C CYS A 66 12.24 -4.73 -23.34
N VAL A 67 13.16 -3.99 -22.74
CA VAL A 67 13.29 -2.55 -22.94
C VAL A 67 14.73 -2.11 -23.14
N LYS A 68 14.88 -1.01 -23.87
CA LYS A 68 16.17 -0.37 -24.12
C LYS A 68 16.03 1.14 -24.00
N THR A 69 16.89 1.77 -23.20
CA THR A 69 16.92 3.22 -23.02
C THR A 69 17.08 3.95 -24.35
N GLY A 70 16.40 5.09 -24.50
CA GLY A 70 16.35 5.86 -25.76
C GLY A 70 15.40 5.31 -26.83
N THR A 71 14.77 4.16 -26.59
CA THR A 71 13.75 3.60 -27.50
C THR A 71 12.35 4.06 -27.10
N LYS A 72 11.50 4.35 -28.10
CA LYS A 72 10.10 4.73 -27.86
C LYS A 72 9.22 3.48 -27.74
N PHE A 73 8.60 3.33 -26.58
CA PHE A 73 7.60 2.31 -26.31
C PHE A 73 6.24 2.96 -26.02
N MET A 74 5.17 2.21 -26.27
CA MET A 74 3.84 2.51 -25.76
C MET A 74 3.40 1.37 -24.85
N VAL A 75 2.56 1.68 -23.87
CA VAL A 75 1.88 0.71 -23.04
C VAL A 75 0.40 0.77 -23.33
N ARG A 76 -0.22 -0.38 -23.54
CA ARG A 76 -1.67 -0.53 -23.59
C ARG A 76 -2.17 -1.32 -22.38
N LEU A 77 -3.20 -0.81 -21.73
CA LEU A 77 -3.86 -1.40 -20.55
C LEU A 77 -5.33 -1.70 -20.89
N GLY A 78 -5.98 -2.59 -20.13
CA GLY A 78 -7.41 -2.90 -20.31
C GLY A 78 -7.74 -3.69 -21.58
N ASP A 79 -6.74 -4.27 -22.24
CA ASP A 79 -6.86 -5.10 -23.44
C ASP A 79 -7.05 -6.56 -23.03
N TYR A 80 -7.91 -7.31 -23.73
CA TYR A 80 -8.05 -8.77 -23.61
C TYR A 80 -7.76 -9.46 -24.93
N GLU A 81 -8.30 -8.94 -26.03
CA GLU A 81 -8.14 -9.46 -27.38
C GLU A 81 -7.29 -8.51 -28.23
N ARG A 82 -5.97 -8.69 -28.23
CA ARG A 82 -4.99 -7.72 -28.76
C ARG A 82 -5.13 -7.33 -30.24
N LEU A 83 -5.89 -8.12 -31.02
CA LEU A 83 -6.16 -7.91 -32.45
C LEU A 83 -7.55 -7.29 -32.71
N ARG A 84 -8.31 -7.00 -31.66
CA ARG A 84 -9.64 -6.40 -31.70
C ARG A 84 -9.63 -5.12 -30.86
N ILE A 85 -10.52 -4.19 -31.20
CA ILE A 85 -10.80 -3.01 -30.37
C ILE A 85 -12.05 -3.33 -29.54
N GLU A 86 -11.93 -3.23 -28.22
CA GLU A 86 -12.93 -3.57 -27.21
C GLU A 86 -13.51 -2.32 -26.52
N HIS A 87 -12.90 -1.15 -26.75
CA HIS A 87 -13.23 0.15 -26.13
C HIS A 87 -13.03 0.18 -24.61
N THR A 88 -12.21 -0.73 -24.10
CA THR A 88 -11.75 -0.79 -22.70
C THR A 88 -10.28 -0.39 -22.59
N GLU A 89 -9.60 -0.22 -23.72
CA GLU A 89 -8.17 -0.07 -23.80
C GLU A 89 -7.72 1.37 -23.70
N GLU A 90 -6.70 1.61 -22.89
CA GLU A 90 -5.99 2.88 -22.81
C GLU A 90 -4.55 2.67 -23.30
N THR A 91 -4.12 3.43 -24.31
CA THR A 91 -2.76 3.35 -24.84
C THR A 91 -2.01 4.65 -24.59
N LEU A 92 -0.89 4.56 -23.89
CA LEU A 92 -0.08 5.70 -23.45
C LEU A 92 1.38 5.55 -23.88
N HIS A 93 2.06 6.67 -24.16
CA HIS A 93 3.50 6.65 -24.37
C HIS A 93 4.28 6.46 -23.07
N VAL A 94 5.46 5.85 -23.19
CA VAL A 94 6.44 5.77 -22.11
C VAL A 94 7.38 6.98 -22.19
N THR A 95 7.46 7.77 -21.12
CA THR A 95 8.34 8.95 -21.04
C THR A 95 9.68 8.68 -20.40
N GLU A 96 9.76 7.65 -19.56
CA GLU A 96 10.96 7.31 -18.80
C GLU A 96 11.07 5.79 -18.65
N ILE A 97 12.29 5.27 -18.81
CA ILE A 97 12.62 3.85 -18.66
C ILE A 97 13.74 3.76 -17.64
N ILE A 98 13.48 3.06 -16.54
CA ILE A 98 14.45 2.83 -15.48
C ILE A 98 14.73 1.33 -15.45
N VAL A 99 15.88 0.93 -16.00
CA VAL A 99 16.36 -0.45 -15.95
C VAL A 99 17.12 -0.65 -14.65
N HIS A 100 16.99 -1.82 -14.04
CA HIS A 100 17.74 -2.13 -12.83
C HIS A 100 19.26 -1.97 -13.05
N PRO A 101 19.99 -1.22 -12.19
CA PRO A 101 21.41 -0.90 -12.43
C PRO A 101 22.32 -2.13 -12.45
N ASN A 102 21.93 -3.20 -11.74
CA ASN A 102 22.65 -4.46 -11.70
C ASN A 102 22.11 -5.50 -12.70
N TYR A 103 21.24 -5.12 -13.64
CA TYR A 103 20.77 -6.04 -14.68
C TYR A 103 21.92 -6.49 -15.58
N THR A 104 21.98 -7.79 -15.87
CA THR A 104 22.97 -8.33 -16.81
C THR A 104 22.33 -9.26 -17.83
N GLU A 105 22.51 -8.97 -19.12
CA GLU A 105 21.98 -9.78 -20.21
C GLU A 105 22.53 -11.23 -20.22
N LYS A 106 23.72 -11.45 -19.63
CA LYS A 106 24.41 -12.77 -19.70
C LYS A 106 23.72 -13.86 -18.88
N ILE A 107 23.20 -13.51 -17.71
CA ILE A 107 22.55 -14.47 -16.79
C ILE A 107 21.12 -14.06 -16.45
N GLU A 108 20.61 -12.98 -17.05
CA GLU A 108 19.26 -12.45 -16.85
C GLU A 108 18.93 -12.20 -15.37
N ASP A 109 19.96 -11.87 -14.58
CA ASP A 109 19.81 -11.49 -13.17
C ASP A 109 19.35 -10.04 -13.06
N ASN A 110 18.52 -9.76 -12.06
CA ASN A 110 17.83 -8.47 -11.86
C ASN A 110 17.05 -8.02 -13.10
N ASP A 111 16.39 -8.95 -13.77
CA ASP A 111 15.61 -8.72 -14.99
C ASP A 111 14.28 -8.01 -14.68
N ILE A 112 14.37 -6.73 -14.33
CA ILE A 112 13.27 -5.85 -13.97
C ILE A 112 13.51 -4.42 -14.44
N ALA A 113 12.46 -3.77 -14.92
CA ALA A 113 12.47 -2.37 -15.32
C ALA A 113 11.14 -1.67 -14.98
N LEU A 114 11.22 -0.36 -14.75
CA LEU A 114 10.09 0.53 -14.55
C LEU A 114 9.88 1.41 -15.78
N LEU A 115 8.62 1.54 -16.19
CA LEU A 115 8.17 2.40 -17.27
C LEU A 115 7.26 3.47 -16.69
N ARG A 116 7.61 4.73 -16.92
CA ARG A 116 6.77 5.87 -16.57
C ARG A 116 5.85 6.22 -17.73
N LEU A 117 4.55 6.26 -17.47
CA LEU A 117 3.54 6.68 -18.43
C LEU A 117 3.54 8.21 -18.58
N GLU A 118 3.20 8.69 -19.78
CA GLU A 118 3.17 10.13 -20.08
C GLU A 118 2.21 10.91 -19.17
N HIS A 119 1.07 10.30 -18.84
CA HIS A 119 0.06 10.83 -17.93
C HIS A 119 -0.54 9.70 -17.07
N PRO A 120 -1.16 10.02 -15.92
CA PRO A 120 -1.81 9.02 -15.08
C PRO A 120 -2.94 8.32 -15.84
N VAL A 121 -2.95 6.98 -15.88
CA VAL A 121 -4.04 6.20 -16.48
C VAL A 121 -5.28 6.25 -15.59
N PRO A 122 -6.50 6.44 -16.15
CA PRO A 122 -7.73 6.33 -15.38
C PRO A 122 -7.94 4.88 -14.93
N PHE A 123 -8.20 4.70 -13.65
CA PHE A 123 -8.61 3.39 -13.14
C PHE A 123 -10.05 3.10 -13.55
N THR A 124 -10.27 1.87 -13.99
CA THR A 124 -11.58 1.37 -14.40
C THR A 124 -11.73 -0.06 -13.90
N LYS A 125 -12.91 -0.68 -14.05
CA LYS A 125 -13.07 -2.12 -13.79
C LYS A 125 -12.18 -3.04 -14.66
N TYR A 126 -11.53 -2.50 -15.70
CA TYR A 126 -10.60 -3.22 -16.58
C TYR A 126 -9.14 -2.79 -16.42
N ILE A 127 -8.89 -1.70 -15.69
CA ILE A 127 -7.56 -1.12 -15.49
C ILE A 127 -7.40 -0.80 -14.00
N ILE A 128 -6.71 -1.68 -13.29
CA ILE A 128 -6.36 -1.48 -11.87
C ILE A 128 -4.94 -1.96 -11.64
N PRO A 129 -4.18 -1.33 -10.73
CA PRO A 129 -2.83 -1.79 -10.45
C PRO A 129 -2.87 -3.04 -9.56
N ILE A 130 -1.82 -3.85 -9.66
CA ILE A 130 -1.59 -4.98 -8.75
C ILE A 130 -1.00 -4.48 -7.43
N CYS A 131 -1.27 -5.17 -6.33
CA CYS A 131 -0.60 -4.87 -5.07
C CYS A 131 0.82 -5.43 -5.06
N LEU A 132 1.78 -4.60 -4.62
CA LEU A 132 3.13 -5.06 -4.29
C LEU A 132 3.16 -5.53 -2.83
N PRO A 133 3.60 -6.77 -2.56
CA PRO A 133 3.64 -7.27 -1.19
C PRO A 133 4.79 -6.62 -0.41
N PRO A 134 4.59 -6.28 0.88
CA PRO A 134 5.69 -5.96 1.77
C PRO A 134 6.67 -7.14 1.85
N GLN A 135 7.97 -6.85 1.97
CA GLN A 135 9.03 -7.86 2.00
C GLN A 135 8.75 -9.02 2.98
N PRO A 136 8.30 -8.80 4.23
CA PRO A 136 8.00 -9.91 5.14
C PRO A 136 6.84 -10.79 4.68
N LEU A 137 5.81 -10.21 4.05
CA LEU A 137 4.69 -10.99 3.50
C LEU A 137 5.18 -11.82 2.30
N ALA A 138 5.93 -11.19 1.41
CA ALA A 138 6.50 -11.85 0.24
C ALA A 138 7.39 -13.03 0.63
N GLU A 139 8.40 -12.82 1.46
CA GLU A 139 9.42 -13.83 1.81
C GLU A 139 8.89 -14.93 2.72
N ASN A 140 8.08 -14.60 3.73
CA ASN A 140 7.67 -15.58 4.74
C ASN A 140 6.39 -16.35 4.38
N VAL A 141 5.63 -15.86 3.39
CA VAL A 141 4.30 -16.40 3.07
C VAL A 141 4.14 -16.65 1.59
N LEU A 142 4.32 -15.64 0.74
CA LEU A 142 3.92 -15.72 -0.67
C LEU A 142 4.94 -16.44 -1.57
N ASN A 143 6.22 -16.40 -1.22
CA ASN A 143 7.32 -16.99 -2.00
C ASN A 143 7.68 -18.40 -1.52
N ASN A 144 6.90 -18.99 -0.62
CA ASN A 144 7.15 -20.34 -0.11
C ASN A 144 6.90 -21.39 -1.19
N GLU A 145 7.71 -22.45 -1.17
CA GLU A 145 7.53 -23.62 -2.03
C GLU A 145 6.07 -24.15 -1.95
N GLY A 146 5.54 -24.57 -3.10
CA GLY A 146 4.19 -25.10 -3.21
C GLY A 146 3.08 -24.05 -3.27
N THR A 147 3.39 -22.77 -3.08
CA THR A 147 2.41 -21.68 -3.24
C THR A 147 1.84 -21.69 -4.66
N ASN A 148 0.51 -21.69 -4.78
CA ASN A 148 -0.15 -21.59 -6.07
C ASN A 148 -0.04 -20.16 -6.60
N VAL A 149 0.40 -20.03 -7.84
CA VAL A 149 0.55 -18.76 -8.54
C VAL A 149 -0.14 -18.82 -9.89
N GLU A 150 -0.59 -17.66 -10.36
CA GLU A 150 -1.22 -17.49 -11.66
C GLU A 150 -0.36 -16.57 -12.52
N VAL A 151 -0.12 -17.00 -13.76
CA VAL A 151 0.63 -16.23 -14.75
C VAL A 151 -0.29 -15.95 -15.93
N THR A 152 -0.33 -14.71 -16.40
CA THR A 152 -1.15 -14.30 -17.55
C THR A 152 -0.32 -13.71 -18.68
N GLY A 153 -0.78 -13.90 -19.91
CA GLY A 153 -0.19 -13.24 -21.07
C GLY A 153 -0.74 -13.67 -22.42
N TRP A 154 -0.19 -13.04 -23.46
CA TRP A 154 -0.54 -13.26 -24.87
C TRP A 154 0.55 -14.00 -25.62
N GLY A 155 1.53 -14.58 -24.93
CA GLY A 155 2.64 -15.29 -25.54
C GLY A 155 2.22 -16.49 -26.37
N LYS A 156 3.23 -17.19 -26.88
CA LYS A 156 3.03 -18.43 -27.62
C LYS A 156 2.36 -19.50 -26.74
N GLN A 157 1.41 -20.23 -27.31
CA GLN A 157 0.71 -21.31 -26.58
C GLN A 157 1.54 -22.60 -26.44
N HIS A 158 2.62 -22.72 -27.21
CA HIS A 158 3.60 -23.81 -27.14
C HIS A 158 4.90 -23.36 -27.84
N GLU A 159 6.02 -24.02 -27.53
CA GLU A 159 7.38 -23.63 -27.96
C GLU A 159 7.50 -23.38 -29.48
N ASN A 160 6.90 -24.28 -30.27
CA ASN A 160 6.98 -24.25 -31.74
C ASN A 160 5.89 -23.38 -32.41
N ALA A 161 5.06 -22.66 -31.64
CA ALA A 161 4.01 -21.83 -32.22
C ALA A 161 4.60 -20.67 -33.04
N LYS A 162 4.04 -20.42 -34.23
CA LYS A 162 4.46 -19.31 -35.09
C LYS A 162 3.93 -17.95 -34.59
N ASN A 163 2.74 -17.95 -34.00
CA ASN A 163 2.02 -16.75 -33.60
C ASN A 163 1.74 -16.75 -32.10
N GLN A 164 1.76 -15.56 -31.50
CA GLN A 164 1.29 -15.26 -30.16
C GLN A 164 -0.24 -15.38 -30.05
N SER A 165 -0.74 -15.74 -28.87
CA SER A 165 -2.18 -15.78 -28.59
C SER A 165 -2.82 -14.41 -28.83
N SER A 166 -4.01 -14.39 -29.41
CA SER A 166 -4.74 -13.14 -29.62
C SER A 166 -5.54 -12.76 -28.37
N ALA A 167 -6.28 -13.71 -27.80
CA ALA A 167 -6.90 -13.58 -26.48
C ALA A 167 -5.87 -13.75 -25.34
N LEU A 168 -6.07 -13.03 -24.25
CA LEU A 168 -5.31 -13.19 -23.01
C LEU A 168 -5.52 -14.60 -22.45
N ARG A 169 -4.43 -15.26 -22.05
CA ARG A 169 -4.46 -16.58 -21.44
C ARG A 169 -3.86 -16.54 -20.05
N TYR A 170 -4.10 -17.60 -19.30
CA TYR A 170 -3.53 -17.80 -17.97
C TYR A 170 -3.18 -19.27 -17.74
N ILE A 171 -2.23 -19.48 -16.83
CA ILE A 171 -1.89 -20.78 -16.28
C ILE A 171 -1.89 -20.69 -14.75
N LYS A 172 -2.19 -21.81 -14.10
CA LYS A 172 -1.99 -21.99 -12.65
C LYS A 172 -0.88 -22.99 -12.43
N ILE A 173 0.16 -22.56 -11.74
CA ILE A 173 1.37 -23.35 -11.46
C ILE A 173 1.76 -23.17 -9.99
N ARG A 174 2.78 -23.90 -9.54
CA ARG A 174 3.28 -23.84 -8.17
C ARG A 174 4.70 -23.36 -8.13
N LEU A 175 5.05 -22.60 -7.09
CA LEU A 175 6.44 -22.27 -6.81
C LEU A 175 7.23 -23.54 -6.45
N ALA A 176 8.41 -23.67 -7.04
CA ALA A 176 9.40 -24.68 -6.70
C ALA A 176 10.48 -24.07 -5.80
N SER A 177 11.13 -24.91 -4.99
CA SER A 177 12.28 -24.45 -4.20
C SER A 177 13.46 -24.09 -5.10
N HIS A 178 14.29 -23.16 -4.64
CA HIS A 178 15.50 -22.75 -5.36
C HIS A 178 16.44 -23.95 -5.59
N GLU A 179 16.58 -24.83 -4.60
CA GLU A 179 17.38 -26.06 -4.68
C GLU A 179 16.87 -26.99 -5.80
N GLN A 180 15.57 -27.31 -5.78
CA GLN A 180 14.97 -28.15 -6.82
C GLN A 180 15.19 -27.55 -8.20
N CYS A 181 14.96 -26.25 -8.36
CA CYS A 181 15.12 -25.59 -9.65
C CYS A 181 16.58 -25.59 -10.13
N SER A 182 17.53 -25.30 -9.24
CA SER A 182 18.96 -25.30 -9.55
C SER A 182 19.46 -26.68 -10.03
N THR A 183 18.88 -27.78 -9.54
CA THR A 183 19.21 -29.13 -10.05
C THR A 183 18.64 -29.46 -11.43
N LEU A 184 17.55 -28.79 -11.83
CA LEU A 184 16.85 -29.05 -13.10
C LEU A 184 17.34 -28.16 -14.24
N MET A 185 17.84 -26.97 -13.91
CA MET A 185 18.24 -25.96 -14.88
C MET A 185 19.75 -26.05 -15.18
N THR A 186 20.13 -25.83 -16.43
CA THR A 186 21.52 -25.80 -16.88
C THR A 186 22.14 -24.42 -16.62
N SER A 187 21.35 -23.37 -16.79
CA SER A 187 21.74 -21.99 -16.50
C SER A 187 21.79 -21.74 -14.99
N LYS A 188 22.71 -20.85 -14.56
CA LYS A 188 22.88 -20.51 -13.14
C LYS A 188 21.70 -19.68 -12.64
N LEU A 189 21.05 -20.14 -11.57
CA LEU A 189 20.04 -19.36 -10.86
C LEU A 189 20.66 -18.48 -9.77
N THR A 190 20.07 -17.31 -9.56
CA THR A 190 20.43 -16.37 -8.49
C THR A 190 19.33 -16.30 -7.44
N GLU A 191 19.65 -15.69 -6.29
CA GLU A 191 18.66 -15.44 -5.24
C GLU A 191 17.59 -14.42 -5.64
N ASN A 192 17.73 -13.72 -6.77
CA ASN A 192 16.74 -12.76 -7.27
C ASN A 192 15.68 -13.44 -8.17
N MET A 193 15.74 -14.76 -8.31
CA MET A 193 14.88 -15.54 -9.20
C MET A 193 13.97 -16.51 -8.43
N LEU A 194 12.77 -16.71 -8.94
CA LEU A 194 11.81 -17.74 -8.53
C LEU A 194 11.64 -18.75 -9.67
N CYS A 195 11.33 -19.99 -9.31
CA CYS A 195 10.90 -20.99 -10.26
C CYS A 195 9.48 -21.41 -10.01
N ALA A 196 8.74 -21.65 -11.08
CA ALA A 196 7.38 -22.14 -10.98
C ALA A 196 7.04 -23.10 -12.11
N GLY A 197 6.23 -24.10 -11.80
CA GLY A 197 5.82 -25.13 -12.74
C GLY A 197 5.41 -26.40 -12.01
N THR A 198 5.10 -27.45 -12.77
CA THR A 198 4.87 -28.78 -12.21
C THR A 198 5.45 -29.79 -13.18
N LEU A 199 6.44 -30.56 -12.72
CA LEU A 199 7.08 -31.59 -13.54
C LEU A 199 6.05 -32.59 -14.06
N GLY A 200 6.18 -32.98 -15.32
CA GLY A 200 5.21 -33.82 -16.02
C GLY A 200 4.02 -33.07 -16.61
N GLU A 201 3.82 -31.78 -16.30
CA GLU A 201 2.77 -30.95 -16.92
C GLU A 201 3.35 -30.04 -18.01
N ILE A 202 2.58 -29.85 -19.09
CA ILE A 202 2.91 -28.95 -20.21
C ILE A 202 2.25 -27.58 -19.94
N LYS A 203 2.60 -26.94 -18.81
CA LYS A 203 2.07 -25.62 -18.42
C LYS A 203 3.22 -24.69 -18.06
N ASP A 204 3.44 -23.67 -18.88
CA ASP A 204 4.52 -22.72 -18.71
C ASP A 204 4.22 -21.40 -19.42
N ALA A 205 4.89 -20.33 -18.98
CA ALA A 205 4.94 -19.08 -19.74
C ALA A 205 5.84 -19.26 -20.96
N CYS A 206 5.61 -18.50 -22.04
CA CYS A 206 6.41 -18.65 -23.25
C CYS A 206 6.77 -17.29 -23.88
N SER A 207 7.46 -17.32 -25.02
CA SER A 207 7.89 -16.11 -25.73
C SER A 207 6.73 -15.15 -25.97
N GLY A 208 6.92 -13.89 -25.54
CA GLY A 208 5.90 -12.83 -25.54
C GLY A 208 5.22 -12.62 -24.18
N ASP A 209 5.33 -13.56 -23.24
CA ASP A 209 4.82 -13.37 -21.87
C ASP A 209 5.78 -12.60 -20.96
N SER A 210 7.05 -12.46 -21.37
CA SER A 210 8.12 -11.74 -20.66
C SER A 210 7.66 -10.39 -20.11
N GLY A 211 8.06 -10.09 -18.87
CA GLY A 211 7.61 -8.92 -18.11
C GLY A 211 6.17 -9.01 -17.60
N GLY A 212 5.45 -10.08 -17.94
CA GLY A 212 4.11 -10.35 -17.45
C GLY A 212 4.04 -10.72 -15.96
N PRO A 213 2.87 -10.59 -15.33
CA PRO A 213 2.72 -10.84 -13.90
C PRO A 213 2.69 -12.32 -13.58
N MET A 214 3.45 -12.71 -12.55
CA MET A 214 3.20 -13.90 -11.73
C MET A 214 2.62 -13.45 -10.39
N VAL A 215 1.45 -13.97 -10.07
CA VAL A 215 0.52 -13.33 -9.13
C VAL A 215 -0.06 -14.38 -8.18
N THR A 216 -0.21 -14.06 -6.90
CA THR A 216 -0.85 -14.96 -5.93
C THR A 216 -1.94 -14.23 -5.14
N LYS A 217 -2.97 -14.98 -4.75
CA LYS A 217 -4.06 -14.45 -3.93
C LYS A 217 -3.78 -14.77 -2.46
N TYR A 218 -3.64 -13.73 -1.65
CA TYR A 218 -3.56 -13.85 -0.19
C TYR A 218 -4.76 -13.17 0.44
N LYS A 219 -5.57 -13.95 1.16
CA LYS A 219 -6.90 -13.54 1.66
C LYS A 219 -7.76 -13.03 0.49
N ASN A 220 -8.11 -11.74 0.48
CA ASN A 220 -8.97 -11.12 -0.52
C ASN A 220 -8.21 -10.24 -1.53
N THR A 221 -6.88 -10.27 -1.51
CA THR A 221 -6.02 -9.37 -2.30
C THR A 221 -5.07 -10.18 -3.17
N TRP A 222 -4.81 -9.69 -4.38
CA TRP A 222 -3.85 -10.26 -5.30
C TRP A 222 -2.53 -9.48 -5.22
N PHE A 223 -1.43 -10.22 -5.08
CA PHE A 223 -0.09 -9.67 -4.95
C PHE A 223 0.78 -10.13 -6.10
N LEU A 224 1.61 -9.22 -6.62
CA LEU A 224 2.66 -9.54 -7.57
C LEU A 224 3.81 -10.22 -6.83
N VAL A 225 4.12 -11.47 -7.18
CA VAL A 225 5.24 -12.23 -6.59
C VAL A 225 6.44 -12.33 -7.53
N GLY A 226 6.22 -12.19 -8.83
CA GLY A 226 7.32 -12.09 -9.78
C GLY A 226 6.90 -11.67 -11.18
N LEU A 227 7.90 -11.56 -12.05
CA LEU A 227 7.75 -11.20 -13.47
C LEU A 227 8.25 -12.35 -14.32
N VAL A 228 7.54 -12.69 -15.40
CA VAL A 228 8.01 -13.66 -16.40
C VAL A 228 9.37 -13.18 -16.93
N SER A 229 10.39 -14.01 -16.81
CA SER A 229 11.75 -13.66 -17.23
C SER A 229 12.25 -14.59 -18.32
N TRP A 230 12.60 -15.84 -17.99
CA TRP A 230 13.20 -16.78 -18.95
C TRP A 230 12.88 -18.25 -18.64
N GLY A 231 13.29 -19.15 -19.54
CA GLY A 231 13.13 -20.60 -19.40
C GLY A 231 13.92 -21.39 -20.45
N GLU A 232 14.18 -22.67 -20.19
CA GLU A 232 14.84 -23.58 -21.14
C GLU A 232 13.82 -24.22 -22.10
N GLY A 233 13.40 -23.44 -23.10
CA GLY A 233 12.20 -23.75 -23.88
C GLY A 233 10.94 -23.34 -23.11
N CYS A 234 9.76 -23.78 -23.55
CA CYS A 234 8.53 -23.53 -22.80
C CYS A 234 7.59 -24.74 -22.84
N GLY A 235 7.09 -25.12 -21.66
CA GLY A 235 6.18 -26.27 -21.50
C GLY A 235 6.88 -27.63 -21.63
N ARG A 236 8.20 -27.70 -21.37
CA ARG A 236 8.91 -28.97 -21.32
C ARG A 236 8.66 -29.66 -19.99
N ILE A 237 8.34 -30.94 -20.03
CA ILE A 237 7.88 -31.72 -18.87
C ILE A 237 8.95 -31.87 -17.76
N ASP A 238 10.22 -31.68 -18.10
CA ASP A 238 11.39 -31.81 -17.24
C ASP A 238 11.99 -30.45 -16.82
N LYS A 239 11.37 -29.34 -17.20
CA LYS A 239 11.87 -27.98 -16.93
C LYS A 239 10.80 -27.13 -16.23
N LEU A 240 11.27 -26.04 -15.62
CA LEU A 240 10.44 -25.05 -14.94
C LEU A 240 10.67 -23.68 -15.57
N GLY A 241 9.67 -22.80 -15.47
CA GLY A 241 9.82 -21.40 -15.85
C GLY A 241 10.51 -20.61 -14.75
N VAL A 242 11.31 -19.61 -15.14
CA VAL A 242 12.05 -18.72 -14.23
C VAL A 242 11.49 -17.31 -14.27
N TYR A 243 11.34 -16.72 -13.09
CA TYR A 243 10.66 -15.45 -12.87
C TYR A 243 11.53 -14.54 -12.00
N THR A 244 11.57 -13.25 -12.29
CA THR A 244 12.25 -12.26 -11.43
C THR A 244 11.44 -12.05 -10.15
N LYS A 245 12.05 -12.11 -8.97
CA LYS A 245 11.41 -11.78 -7.68
C LYS A 245 10.98 -10.31 -7.69
N SER A 246 9.70 -10.03 -7.51
CA SER A 246 9.18 -8.65 -7.50
C SER A 246 9.62 -7.85 -6.26
N ASN A 247 10.04 -8.53 -5.20
CA ASN A 247 10.28 -7.96 -3.88
C ASN A 247 11.76 -7.81 -3.48
N ASN A 248 12.71 -8.35 -4.24
CA ASN A 248 14.14 -8.33 -3.86
C ASN A 248 14.82 -7.00 -4.24
N GLU A 249 14.43 -6.39 -5.35
CA GLU A 249 15.03 -5.14 -5.86
C GLU A 249 14.31 -3.86 -5.40
N MET A 250 13.16 -4.02 -4.75
CA MET A 250 12.50 -2.91 -4.09
C MET A 250 12.97 -2.89 -2.64
N GLU A 251 14.13 -2.26 -2.39
CA GLU A 251 14.36 -1.68 -1.08
C GLU A 251 13.22 -0.70 -0.86
N ILE A 252 12.17 -1.13 -0.15
CA ILE A 252 11.00 -0.32 0.12
C ILE A 252 11.53 0.88 0.90
N LEU A 253 11.74 1.99 0.21
CA LEU A 253 12.03 3.27 0.83
C LEU A 253 10.99 3.43 1.93
N PRO A 254 11.41 3.53 3.20
CA PRO A 254 10.46 3.79 4.27
C PRO A 254 9.62 4.98 3.85
N TRP A 255 8.30 4.86 3.97
CA TRP A 255 7.39 5.84 3.41
C TRP A 255 7.75 7.28 3.80
N GLU A 256 8.12 7.48 5.06
CA GLU A 256 8.66 8.73 5.60
C GLU A 256 9.91 9.23 4.86
N VAL A 257 10.88 8.36 4.58
CA VAL A 257 12.07 8.69 3.77
C VAL A 257 11.66 9.17 2.38
N GLY A 258 10.69 8.50 1.75
CA GLY A 258 10.17 8.90 0.45
C GLY A 258 9.56 10.31 0.47
N LEU A 259 8.70 10.58 1.45
CA LEU A 259 8.08 11.89 1.63
C LEU A 259 9.10 12.98 1.95
N MET A 260 10.05 12.70 2.84
CA MET A 260 11.11 13.66 3.19
C MET A 260 12.00 13.96 1.99
N LYS A 261 12.41 12.96 1.20
CA LYS A 261 13.17 13.18 -0.03
C LYS A 261 12.42 14.06 -1.03
N GLN A 262 11.11 13.88 -1.14
CA GLN A 262 10.28 14.67 -2.05
C GLN A 262 10.00 16.09 -1.54
N ALA A 263 9.86 16.27 -0.23
CA ALA A 263 9.66 17.57 0.41
C ALA A 263 10.97 18.37 0.60
N SER A 264 12.12 17.69 0.66
CA SER A 264 13.42 18.26 0.97
C SER A 264 13.99 19.02 -0.23
N ASP A 265 13.59 20.28 -0.35
CA ASP A 265 14.21 21.27 -1.22
C ASP A 265 15.39 21.94 -0.48
N PRO A 266 16.63 21.91 -1.01
CA PRO A 266 17.79 22.56 -0.40
C PRO A 266 17.60 24.06 -0.12
N THR A 267 16.71 24.71 -0.85
CA THR A 267 16.48 26.16 -0.82
C THR A 267 15.34 26.59 0.12
N HIS A 268 14.45 25.66 0.53
CA HIS A 268 13.32 26.00 1.39
C HIS A 268 13.72 25.98 2.89
N PRO A 269 13.55 27.08 3.65
CA PRO A 269 14.05 27.17 5.02
C PRO A 269 13.21 26.41 6.04
N GLY A 270 11.90 26.25 5.79
CA GLY A 270 10.92 25.79 6.78
C GLY A 270 10.69 24.28 6.89
N VAL A 271 11.48 23.44 6.21
CA VAL A 271 11.38 21.97 6.28
C VAL A 271 12.75 21.40 6.66
N ILE A 272 12.78 20.42 7.57
CA ILE A 272 14.03 19.75 7.95
C ILE A 272 14.59 18.94 6.78
N LYS A 273 15.88 19.09 6.50
CA LYS A 273 16.54 18.32 5.43
C LYS A 273 16.88 16.92 5.91
N LEU A 274 16.56 15.93 5.09
CA LEU A 274 17.09 14.57 5.23
C LEU A 274 18.45 14.50 4.53
N LEU A 275 19.51 14.24 5.29
CA LEU A 275 20.88 14.12 4.79
C LEU A 275 21.18 12.68 4.37
N ASP A 276 20.77 11.70 5.18
CA ASP A 276 20.98 10.28 4.91
C ASP A 276 19.96 9.42 5.67
N TRP A 277 19.91 8.12 5.39
CA TRP A 277 19.05 7.17 6.10
C TRP A 277 19.62 5.75 6.05
N PHE A 278 19.35 4.97 7.09
CA PHE A 278 19.79 3.59 7.20
C PHE A 278 18.65 2.69 7.62
N THR A 279 18.51 1.52 6.98
CA THR A 279 17.62 0.46 7.45
C THR A 279 18.35 -0.37 8.52
N GLY A 280 17.89 -0.33 9.76
CA GLY A 280 18.34 -1.22 10.81
C GLY A 280 17.45 -2.47 10.95
N PRO A 281 17.86 -3.49 11.72
CA PRO A 281 17.11 -4.73 11.90
C PRO A 281 15.72 -4.51 12.54
N THR A 282 15.60 -3.50 13.39
CA THR A 282 14.37 -3.20 14.18
C THR A 282 13.85 -1.78 14.00
N LYS A 283 14.66 -0.85 13.47
CA LYS A 283 14.33 0.56 13.30
C LYS A 283 15.08 1.14 12.10
N ASN A 284 14.45 2.11 11.43
CA ASN A 284 15.15 2.93 10.46
C ASN A 284 15.79 4.11 11.20
N VAL A 285 16.99 4.49 10.78
CA VAL A 285 17.70 5.65 11.32
C VAL A 285 17.66 6.74 10.26
N LEU A 286 17.13 7.90 10.62
CA LEU A 286 17.10 9.08 9.76
C LEU A 286 18.20 10.04 10.20
N VAL A 287 19.07 10.44 9.27
CA VAL A 287 20.08 11.47 9.50
C VAL A 287 19.56 12.76 8.90
N MET A 288 19.28 13.74 9.75
CA MET A 288 18.71 15.02 9.36
C MET A 288 19.71 16.15 9.61
N GLU A 289 19.48 17.31 8.99
CA GLU A 289 20.25 18.51 9.31
C GLU A 289 20.07 18.89 10.79
N LEU A 290 21.14 19.40 11.41
CA LEU A 290 21.09 19.88 12.79
C LEU A 290 20.69 21.37 12.79
N MET A 291 19.62 21.69 13.53
CA MET A 291 19.22 23.07 13.79
C MET A 291 19.79 23.52 15.14
N GLU A 292 20.87 24.32 15.13
CA GLU A 292 21.54 24.75 16.36
C GLU A 292 20.66 25.65 17.24
N ALA A 293 20.80 25.51 18.57
CA ALA A 293 20.03 26.26 19.58
C ALA A 293 18.50 26.18 19.37
N SER A 294 18.01 25.00 18.98
CA SER A 294 16.59 24.73 18.76
C SER A 294 15.99 23.79 19.82
N MET A 295 14.66 23.80 19.89
CA MET A 295 13.82 22.88 20.66
C MET A 295 12.50 22.69 19.91
N ASP A 296 11.66 21.74 20.32
CA ASP A 296 10.29 21.69 19.81
C ASP A 296 9.44 22.86 20.31
N LEU A 297 8.39 23.19 19.54
CA LEU A 297 7.57 24.36 19.82
C LEU A 297 6.77 24.20 21.12
N ILE A 298 6.40 22.97 21.52
CA ILE A 298 5.65 22.76 22.77
C ILE A 298 6.51 23.11 23.99
N ASP A 299 7.79 22.75 23.99
CA ASP A 299 8.72 23.06 25.07
C ASP A 299 9.13 24.54 25.04
N TYR A 300 9.25 25.14 23.86
CA TYR A 300 9.42 26.58 23.75
C TYR A 300 8.26 27.34 24.41
N MET A 301 7.00 26.94 24.14
CA MET A 301 5.82 27.54 24.76
C MET A 301 5.83 27.40 26.28
N LYS A 302 6.20 26.23 26.81
CA LYS A 302 6.32 26.02 28.27
C LYS A 302 7.35 26.95 28.88
N ASN A 303 8.51 27.12 28.24
CA ASN A 303 9.57 28.02 28.69
C ASN A 303 9.15 29.50 28.70
N GLN A 304 8.16 29.88 27.88
CA GLN A 304 7.57 31.22 27.87
C GLN A 304 6.39 31.40 28.85
N GLY A 305 6.14 30.44 29.75
CA GLY A 305 5.01 30.50 30.70
C GLY A 305 3.71 29.95 30.14
N GLY A 306 3.79 29.07 29.14
CA GLY A 306 2.66 28.34 28.55
C GLY A 306 1.88 29.11 27.48
N HIS A 307 2.21 30.39 27.25
CA HIS A 307 1.53 31.25 26.28
C HIS A 307 2.54 32.09 25.52
N LEU A 308 2.25 32.38 24.24
CA LEU A 308 3.06 33.26 23.41
C LEU A 308 2.31 34.56 23.15
N THR A 309 3.03 35.66 22.94
CA THR A 309 2.42 36.91 22.50
C THR A 309 1.86 36.78 21.09
N GLU A 310 0.90 37.63 20.73
CA GLU A 310 0.27 37.59 19.40
C GLU A 310 1.30 37.79 18.29
N ASP A 311 2.26 38.70 18.46
CA ASP A 311 3.28 38.99 17.46
C ASP A 311 4.22 37.80 17.21
N VAL A 312 4.65 37.13 18.28
CA VAL A 312 5.48 35.91 18.20
C VAL A 312 4.69 34.78 17.55
N THR A 313 3.43 34.59 17.98
CA THR A 313 2.53 33.57 17.41
C THR A 313 2.32 33.81 15.92
N ARG A 314 2.04 35.04 15.51
CA ARG A 314 1.83 35.41 14.10
C ARG A 314 3.06 35.12 13.25
N ASN A 315 4.25 35.45 13.74
CA ASN A 315 5.51 35.15 13.04
C ASN A 315 5.68 33.63 12.82
N ILE A 316 5.50 32.83 13.89
CA ILE A 316 5.63 31.37 13.82
C ILE A 316 4.61 30.77 12.85
N ILE A 317 3.33 31.15 12.95
CA ILE A 317 2.27 30.62 12.09
C ILE A 317 2.50 30.97 10.62
N CYS A 318 2.97 32.19 10.31
CA CYS A 318 3.32 32.55 8.93
C CYS A 318 4.39 31.62 8.35
N GLN A 319 5.44 31.32 9.10
CA GLN A 319 6.49 30.40 8.65
C GLN A 319 5.97 28.97 8.46
N VAL A 320 5.13 28.49 9.39
CA VAL A 320 4.48 27.16 9.28
C VAL A 320 3.62 27.08 8.01
N VAL A 321 2.83 28.12 7.71
CA VAL A 321 2.00 28.16 6.50
C VAL A 321 2.86 28.11 5.24
N HIS A 322 3.96 28.86 5.19
CA HIS A 322 4.89 28.80 4.04
C HIS A 322 5.50 27.41 3.87
N ALA A 323 5.93 26.77 4.97
CA ALA A 323 6.46 25.41 4.93
C ALA A 323 5.40 24.38 4.47
N VAL A 324 4.16 24.52 4.93
CA VAL A 324 3.04 23.67 4.50
C VAL A 324 2.72 23.87 3.01
N GLN A 325 2.71 25.11 2.52
CA GLN A 325 2.51 25.41 1.10
C GLN A 325 3.61 24.78 0.24
N HIS A 326 4.86 24.84 0.69
CA HIS A 326 5.98 24.20 0.02
C HIS A 326 5.80 22.69 -0.10
N ILE A 327 5.59 21.98 1.02
CA ILE A 327 5.40 20.52 0.97
C ILE A 327 4.18 20.13 0.12
N HIS A 328 3.10 20.92 0.13
CA HIS A 328 1.95 20.69 -0.75
C HIS A 328 2.30 20.86 -2.23
N SER A 329 3.14 21.83 -2.59
CA SER A 329 3.63 22.01 -3.96
C SER A 329 4.47 20.82 -4.43
N CYS A 330 5.21 20.20 -3.50
CA CYS A 330 5.90 18.93 -3.71
C CYS A 330 4.97 17.72 -3.68
N ARG A 331 3.64 17.90 -3.58
CA ARG A 331 2.62 16.84 -3.41
C ARG A 331 2.80 16.00 -2.15
N VAL A 332 3.38 16.54 -1.10
CA VAL A 332 3.50 15.90 0.22
C VAL A 332 2.48 16.50 1.17
N PHE A 333 1.80 15.65 1.94
CA PHE A 333 0.81 16.03 2.95
C PHE A 333 1.22 15.48 4.32
N HIS A 334 1.50 16.34 5.30
CA HIS A 334 2.13 15.96 6.57
C HIS A 334 1.25 15.12 7.52
N ARG A 335 -0.06 15.37 7.57
CA ARG A 335 -1.09 14.74 8.46
C ARG A 335 -0.92 14.88 9.98
N ASP A 336 0.29 14.99 10.52
CA ASP A 336 0.54 15.12 11.97
C ASP A 336 1.17 16.48 12.33
N LEU A 337 0.53 17.58 11.92
CA LEU A 337 1.02 18.92 12.23
C LEU A 337 0.55 19.34 13.63
N LYS A 338 1.48 19.38 14.57
CA LYS A 338 1.29 19.74 15.98
C LYS A 338 2.56 20.42 16.52
N PRO A 339 2.49 21.17 17.63
CA PRO A 339 3.65 21.88 18.18
C PRO A 339 4.88 20.98 18.44
N GLU A 340 4.67 19.72 18.79
CA GLU A 340 5.73 18.72 19.00
C GLU A 340 6.52 18.42 17.71
N ASN A 341 5.90 18.59 16.55
CA ASN A 341 6.49 18.28 15.24
C ASN A 341 7.00 19.56 14.52
N ILE A 342 7.28 20.61 15.29
CA ILE A 342 7.84 21.87 14.80
C ILE A 342 9.06 22.20 15.65
N LEU A 343 10.24 22.20 15.04
CA LEU A 343 11.44 22.75 15.66
C LEU A 343 11.43 24.27 15.54
N ILE A 344 11.84 24.96 16.60
CA ILE A 344 12.01 26.41 16.65
C ILE A 344 13.39 26.78 17.19
N GLN A 345 14.05 27.72 16.53
CA GLN A 345 15.29 28.31 17.06
C GLN A 345 14.96 29.31 18.16
N THR A 346 15.60 29.14 19.32
CA THR A 346 15.32 29.98 20.51
C THR A 346 15.73 31.44 20.33
N THR A 347 16.69 31.72 19.44
CA THR A 347 17.25 33.06 19.21
C THR A 347 16.57 33.82 18.08
N THR A 348 16.28 33.15 16.96
CA THR A 348 15.77 33.78 15.73
C THR A 348 14.27 33.58 15.53
N LEU A 349 13.66 32.62 16.24
CA LEU A 349 12.28 32.16 16.03
C LEU A 349 12.03 31.58 14.63
N ASN A 350 13.09 31.19 13.93
CA ASN A 350 12.96 30.41 12.69
C ASN A 350 12.43 29.02 13.03
N ILE A 351 11.54 28.48 12.19
CA ILE A 351 10.98 27.15 12.39
C ILE A 351 11.36 26.16 11.29
N LYS A 352 11.29 24.87 11.61
CA LYS A 352 11.34 23.77 10.65
C LYS A 352 10.31 22.71 11.00
N LEU A 353 9.55 22.26 9.99
CA LEU A 353 8.70 21.08 10.12
C LEU A 353 9.56 19.81 10.20
N ILE A 354 9.20 18.92 11.12
CA ILE A 354 9.85 17.62 11.35
C ILE A 354 8.79 16.51 11.42
N ASP A 355 9.22 15.25 11.43
CA ASP A 355 8.37 14.06 11.62
C ASP A 355 7.30 13.87 10.53
N PHE A 356 7.73 13.30 9.40
CA PHE A 356 6.85 12.94 8.30
C PHE A 356 6.34 11.49 8.42
N GLY A 357 6.49 10.86 9.59
CA GLY A 357 6.19 9.44 9.83
C GLY A 357 4.73 9.08 9.55
N CYS A 358 3.83 10.02 9.75
CA CYS A 358 2.41 9.90 9.45
C CYS A 358 2.02 10.58 8.13
N GLY A 359 2.95 11.11 7.33
CA GLY A 359 2.64 11.82 6.10
C GLY A 359 2.07 10.94 4.98
N THR A 360 1.64 11.56 3.88
CA THR A 360 1.23 10.88 2.64
C THR A 360 1.42 11.76 1.41
N MET A 361 1.11 11.23 0.24
CA MET A 361 1.10 11.97 -1.02
C MET A 361 -0.25 12.67 -1.23
N LEU A 362 -0.20 13.93 -1.66
CA LEU A 362 -1.36 14.76 -1.97
C LEU A 362 -1.97 14.29 -3.31
N LYS A 363 -3.18 13.70 -3.26
CA LYS A 363 -3.95 13.29 -4.45
C LYS A 363 -4.53 14.54 -5.14
N MET A 364 -4.46 14.61 -6.48
CA MET A 364 -5.00 15.73 -7.26
C MET A 364 -6.53 15.61 -7.37
N GLY A 365 -7.27 16.61 -6.89
CA GLY A 365 -8.72 16.74 -7.05
C GLY A 365 -9.22 18.09 -6.52
N LYS A 366 -10.26 18.65 -7.13
CA LYS A 366 -10.94 19.83 -6.59
C LYS A 366 -11.74 19.44 -5.35
N TYR A 367 -11.83 20.36 -4.39
CA TYR A 367 -12.69 20.23 -3.20
C TYR A 367 -14.14 20.51 -3.63
N ASP A 368 -14.75 19.59 -4.36
CA ASP A 368 -16.13 19.72 -4.82
C ASP A 368 -17.05 18.91 -3.89
N ASN A 369 -18.00 19.61 -3.26
CA ASN A 369 -18.87 19.11 -2.20
C ASN A 369 -19.77 17.94 -2.63
N PHE A 370 -20.02 17.04 -1.67
CA PHE A 370 -21.12 16.05 -1.60
C PHE A 370 -21.21 14.94 -2.67
N GLU A 371 -20.89 15.17 -3.95
CA GLU A 371 -20.96 14.09 -4.97
C GLU A 371 -19.90 13.00 -4.75
N GLU A 372 -18.78 13.37 -4.12
CA GLU A 372 -17.64 12.50 -3.88
C GLU A 372 -17.96 11.27 -2.99
N PHE A 373 -18.92 11.43 -2.07
CA PHE A 373 -19.33 10.37 -1.12
C PHE A 373 -20.52 9.55 -1.60
N ARG A 374 -20.95 9.71 -2.86
CA ARG A 374 -22.12 9.01 -3.39
C ARG A 374 -22.07 7.50 -3.18
N ALA A 375 -20.91 6.87 -3.39
CA ALA A 375 -20.73 5.43 -3.14
C ALA A 375 -20.89 5.03 -1.66
N VAL A 376 -20.55 5.94 -0.74
CA VAL A 376 -20.76 5.75 0.70
C VAL A 376 -22.24 5.93 1.03
N PHE A 377 -22.87 7.01 0.52
CA PHE A 377 -24.28 7.33 0.76
C PHE A 377 -25.27 6.36 0.09
N GLU A 378 -24.87 5.67 -0.97
CA GLU A 378 -25.64 4.58 -1.57
C GLU A 378 -25.77 3.37 -0.62
N LYS A 379 -24.83 3.20 0.31
CA LYS A 379 -24.79 2.07 1.25
C LYS A 379 -25.08 2.46 2.70
N TYR A 380 -24.89 3.71 3.07
CA TYR A 380 -24.95 4.18 4.45
C TYR A 380 -25.69 5.52 4.56
N THR A 381 -26.61 5.63 5.52
CA THR A 381 -27.12 6.92 5.99
C THR A 381 -26.17 7.43 7.07
N VAL A 382 -25.51 8.56 6.82
CA VAL A 382 -24.58 9.18 7.76
C VAL A 382 -25.36 10.09 8.70
N ASP A 383 -25.18 9.90 10.00
CA ASP A 383 -25.79 10.69 11.07
C ASP A 383 -24.84 11.80 11.54
N ASN A 384 -24.87 12.12 12.84
CA ASN A 384 -24.10 13.18 13.46
C ASN A 384 -22.58 12.91 13.45
N VAL A 385 -21.81 13.99 13.38
CA VAL A 385 -20.36 13.99 13.64
C VAL A 385 -20.13 13.56 15.08
N LEU A 386 -19.38 12.48 15.28
CA LEU A 386 -18.99 11.97 16.60
C LEU A 386 -17.73 12.66 17.13
N GLY A 387 -16.89 13.19 16.25
CA GLY A 387 -15.67 13.92 16.62
C GLY A 387 -14.75 14.18 15.43
N GLY A 388 -13.68 14.94 15.67
CA GLY A 388 -12.61 15.18 14.69
C GLY A 388 -11.24 14.94 15.32
N GLY A 389 -10.37 14.20 14.63
CA GLY A 389 -9.01 13.88 15.08
C GLY A 389 -7.98 13.91 13.95
N GLY A 390 -6.78 13.38 14.18
CA GLY A 390 -5.69 13.30 13.18
C GLY A 390 -6.08 12.55 11.90
N PHE A 391 -7.11 11.70 11.99
CA PHE A 391 -7.70 10.99 10.86
C PHE A 391 -8.64 11.89 10.10
N GLY A 392 -9.44 12.70 10.76
CA GLY A 392 -10.47 13.49 10.11
C GLY A 392 -11.75 13.50 10.87
N GLN A 393 -12.82 13.88 10.18
CA GLN A 393 -14.14 13.85 10.78
C GLN A 393 -14.60 12.40 10.88
N VAL A 394 -15.12 12.05 12.05
CA VAL A 394 -15.72 10.77 12.35
C VAL A 394 -17.23 10.97 12.43
N TRP A 395 -17.99 10.17 11.70
CA TRP A 395 -19.46 10.21 11.71
C TRP A 395 -20.04 8.89 12.21
N ALA A 396 -21.17 8.96 12.90
CA ALA A 396 -22.02 7.78 13.04
C ALA A 396 -22.71 7.50 11.71
N ALA A 397 -22.96 6.24 11.37
CA ALA A 397 -23.84 5.92 10.26
C ALA A 397 -24.63 4.63 10.50
N GLN A 398 -25.68 4.47 9.71
CA GLN A 398 -26.48 3.26 9.66
C GLN A 398 -26.42 2.67 8.24
N ARG A 399 -26.24 1.34 8.16
CA ARG A 399 -26.22 0.65 6.87
C ARG A 399 -27.63 0.59 6.28
N ILE A 400 -27.76 0.94 5.01
CA ILE A 400 -29.01 0.81 4.25
C ILE A 400 -29.18 -0.67 3.90
N GLU A 401 -30.25 -1.30 4.39
CA GLU A 401 -30.59 -2.70 4.10
C GLU A 401 -31.06 -2.88 2.64
N ASN A 402 -30.14 -2.78 1.67
CA ASN A 402 -30.42 -3.19 0.31
C ASN A 402 -29.49 -4.32 -0.13
N ASN A 403 -30.12 -5.43 -0.47
CA ASN A 403 -29.55 -6.74 -0.78
C ASN A 403 -28.96 -6.78 -2.21
N LEU A 404 -28.18 -5.77 -2.58
CA LEU A 404 -27.48 -5.71 -3.87
C LEU A 404 -26.02 -6.06 -3.63
N LEU A 405 -25.60 -7.18 -4.23
CA LEU A 405 -24.21 -7.49 -4.54
C LEU A 405 -23.57 -6.25 -5.15
N SER A 406 -22.92 -5.41 -4.34
CA SER A 406 -21.98 -4.45 -4.89
C SER A 406 -20.84 -5.29 -5.45
N ASN A 407 -20.77 -5.42 -6.77
CA ASN A 407 -19.53 -5.77 -7.43
C ASN A 407 -18.47 -4.87 -6.82
N LYS A 408 -17.63 -5.41 -5.93
CA LYS A 408 -16.52 -4.66 -5.35
C LYS A 408 -15.57 -4.42 -6.50
N GLU A 409 -15.69 -3.26 -7.13
CA GLU A 409 -14.60 -2.71 -7.90
C GLU A 409 -13.35 -2.76 -7.01
N MET A 410 -12.30 -3.33 -7.57
CA MET A 410 -11.12 -3.71 -6.82
C MET A 410 -10.25 -2.48 -6.68
N GLN A 411 -10.44 -1.80 -5.56
CA GLN A 411 -9.74 -0.56 -5.23
C GLN A 411 -8.33 -0.88 -4.69
N VAL A 412 -7.37 0.00 -5.00
CA VAL A 412 -6.01 -0.07 -4.44
C VAL A 412 -6.08 0.09 -2.93
N MET A 413 -5.67 -0.94 -2.20
CA MET A 413 -5.80 -0.97 -0.75
C MET A 413 -4.87 0.05 -0.08
N PRO A 414 -5.40 1.01 0.70
CA PRO A 414 -4.58 1.90 1.51
C PRO A 414 -3.75 1.11 2.52
N TRP A 415 -2.56 1.59 2.84
CA TRP A 415 -1.65 0.92 3.78
C TRP A 415 -2.30 0.60 5.14
N GLU A 416 -2.98 1.59 5.71
CA GLU A 416 -3.71 1.45 6.98
C GLU A 416 -4.79 0.35 6.90
N VAL A 417 -5.53 0.27 5.79
CA VAL A 417 -6.52 -0.79 5.55
C VAL A 417 -5.85 -2.16 5.59
N GLY A 418 -4.68 -2.31 4.98
CA GLY A 418 -3.90 -3.54 5.01
C GLY A 418 -3.54 -3.97 6.44
N LEU A 419 -3.02 -3.04 7.25
CA LEU A 419 -2.70 -3.31 8.66
C LEU A 419 -3.95 -3.68 9.46
N MET A 420 -5.03 -2.91 9.30
CA MET A 420 -6.30 -3.18 9.98
C MET A 420 -6.88 -4.54 9.62
N GLN A 421 -6.76 -4.97 8.37
CA GLN A 421 -7.18 -6.31 7.94
C GLN A 421 -6.34 -7.44 8.53
N LEU A 422 -5.06 -7.19 8.85
CA LEU A 422 -4.21 -8.16 9.53
C LEU A 422 -4.61 -8.31 11.00
N VAL A 423 -4.84 -7.20 11.71
CA VAL A 423 -5.17 -7.23 13.14
C VAL A 423 -6.64 -7.55 13.44
N SER A 424 -7.54 -7.40 12.46
CA SER A 424 -8.96 -7.72 12.61
C SER A 424 -9.25 -9.24 12.58
N PHE A 425 -8.27 -10.07 12.21
CA PHE A 425 -8.44 -11.52 12.18
C PHE A 425 -7.17 -12.27 12.62
N PRO A 426 -7.16 -12.93 13.79
CA PRO A 426 -8.31 -13.20 14.66
C PRO A 426 -8.86 -11.95 15.38
N GLU A 427 -10.14 -11.97 15.76
CA GLU A 427 -10.76 -10.84 16.47
C GLU A 427 -10.19 -10.69 17.89
N HIS A 428 -9.96 -9.46 18.33
CA HIS A 428 -9.53 -9.14 19.68
C HIS A 428 -10.38 -8.02 20.28
N PRO A 429 -10.88 -8.17 21.53
CA PRO A 429 -11.81 -7.19 22.13
C PRO A 429 -11.21 -5.79 22.26
N GLY A 430 -9.89 -5.69 22.46
CA GLY A 430 -9.16 -4.44 22.62
C GLY A 430 -8.69 -3.76 21.32
N VAL A 431 -9.09 -4.24 20.14
CA VAL A 431 -8.72 -3.64 18.84
C VAL A 431 -9.99 -3.27 18.08
N ILE A 432 -10.02 -2.10 17.44
CA ILE A 432 -11.14 -1.67 16.61
C ILE A 432 -11.23 -2.51 15.34
N LYS A 433 -12.45 -2.93 14.98
CA LYS A 433 -12.70 -3.72 13.79
C LYS A 433 -12.95 -2.85 12.56
N LEU A 434 -12.20 -3.11 11.49
CA LEU A 434 -12.53 -2.60 10.15
C LEU A 434 -13.63 -3.46 9.52
N LEU A 435 -14.74 -2.83 9.14
CA LEU A 435 -15.89 -3.50 8.52
C LEU A 435 -15.85 -3.39 6.99
N GLU A 436 -15.61 -2.18 6.48
CA GLU A 436 -15.52 -1.88 5.06
C GLU A 436 -14.64 -0.64 4.85
N TRP A 437 -14.28 -0.35 3.61
CA TRP A 437 -13.56 0.88 3.25
C TRP A 437 -13.91 1.28 1.82
N PHE A 438 -13.74 2.56 1.51
CA PHE A 438 -13.95 3.13 0.19
C PHE A 438 -12.79 4.07 -0.16
N THR A 439 -12.24 3.95 -1.35
CA THR A 439 -11.47 5.04 -1.94
C THR A 439 -12.42 5.95 -2.71
N VAL A 440 -12.34 7.24 -2.42
CA VAL A 440 -12.92 8.31 -3.23
C VAL A 440 -11.77 9.15 -3.83
N PRO A 441 -11.99 9.94 -4.90
CA PRO A 441 -10.93 10.63 -5.61
C PRO A 441 -9.91 11.41 -4.76
N THR A 442 -10.35 12.03 -3.65
CA THR A 442 -9.49 12.86 -2.79
C THR A 442 -9.06 12.19 -1.48
N LYS A 443 -9.70 11.10 -1.05
CA LYS A 443 -9.42 10.48 0.26
C LYS A 443 -9.86 9.01 0.35
N ASP A 444 -9.39 8.33 1.38
CA ASP A 444 -9.86 7.00 1.75
C ASP A 444 -10.80 7.12 2.96
N VAL A 445 -11.90 6.38 2.93
CA VAL A 445 -12.97 6.36 3.94
C VAL A 445 -12.99 4.99 4.61
N LEU A 446 -12.83 4.97 5.92
CA LEU A 446 -12.81 3.74 6.72
C LEU A 446 -14.16 3.55 7.42
N VAL A 447 -14.77 2.37 7.27
CA VAL A 447 -15.98 1.99 8.02
C VAL A 447 -15.57 1.05 9.14
N LEU A 448 -15.72 1.53 10.37
CA LEU A 448 -15.30 0.86 11.60
C LEU A 448 -16.53 0.37 12.39
N GLU A 449 -16.33 -0.54 13.33
CA GLU A 449 -17.37 -0.85 14.30
C GLU A 449 -17.70 0.36 15.18
N LEU A 450 -18.98 0.52 15.54
CA LEU A 450 -19.39 1.51 16.53
C LEU A 450 -19.15 0.99 17.94
N VAL A 451 -18.42 1.78 18.74
CA VAL A 451 -18.23 1.54 20.16
C VAL A 451 -19.19 2.45 20.93
N GLU A 452 -20.33 1.90 21.35
CA GLU A 452 -21.36 2.67 22.04
C GLU A 452 -20.87 3.23 23.38
N ALA A 453 -21.38 4.41 23.75
CA ALA A 453 -21.06 5.14 24.98
C ALA A 453 -19.54 5.30 25.22
N SER A 454 -18.78 5.57 24.15
CA SER A 454 -17.32 5.72 24.22
C SER A 454 -16.84 7.12 23.90
N MET A 455 -15.60 7.41 24.31
CA MET A 455 -14.85 8.61 23.97
C MET A 455 -13.35 8.28 23.94
N ASN A 456 -12.51 9.17 23.40
CA ASN A 456 -11.06 8.99 23.49
C ASN A 456 -10.57 9.17 24.94
N LEU A 457 -9.49 8.50 25.30
CA LEU A 457 -8.98 8.50 26.67
C LEU A 457 -8.46 9.88 27.09
N THR A 458 -7.95 10.68 26.16
CA THR A 458 -7.54 12.08 26.45
C THR A 458 -8.70 12.89 27.03
N ASP A 459 -9.87 12.84 26.40
CA ASP A 459 -11.04 13.59 26.84
C ASP A 459 -11.67 12.98 28.09
N TYR A 460 -11.65 11.65 28.21
CA TYR A 460 -12.05 10.96 29.43
C TYR A 460 -11.20 11.42 30.63
N MET A 461 -9.88 11.51 30.48
CA MET A 461 -8.98 11.99 31.53
C MET A 461 -9.28 13.43 31.92
N LYS A 462 -9.57 14.32 30.96
CA LYS A 462 -9.96 15.72 31.25
C LYS A 462 -11.23 15.78 32.12
N ILE A 463 -12.24 14.97 31.80
CA ILE A 463 -13.49 14.90 32.56
C ILE A 463 -13.26 14.39 33.99
N GLN A 464 -12.29 13.49 34.19
CA GLN A 464 -11.92 12.96 35.51
C GLN A 464 -11.00 13.89 36.34
N GLY A 465 -10.75 15.13 35.89
CA GLY A 465 -9.87 16.08 36.60
C GLY A 465 -8.38 15.92 36.25
N GLY A 466 -8.08 15.39 35.06
CA GLY A 466 -6.74 15.25 34.50
C GLY A 466 -5.97 14.01 34.94
N HIS A 467 -6.47 13.26 35.93
CA HIS A 467 -5.82 12.08 36.48
C HIS A 467 -6.82 10.93 36.64
N LEU A 468 -6.35 9.70 36.47
CA LEU A 468 -7.14 8.49 36.69
C LEU A 468 -6.74 7.83 38.01
N THR A 469 -7.67 7.13 38.65
CA THR A 469 -7.35 6.32 39.83
C THR A 469 -6.38 5.19 39.47
N GLU A 470 -5.60 4.73 40.44
CA GLU A 470 -4.61 3.68 40.23
C GLU A 470 -5.25 2.38 39.69
N ASP A 471 -6.40 1.99 40.23
CA ASP A 471 -7.12 0.78 39.81
C ASP A 471 -7.64 0.87 38.37
N LEU A 472 -8.19 2.03 37.99
CA LEU A 472 -8.66 2.25 36.63
C LEU A 472 -7.48 2.29 35.65
N THR A 473 -6.37 2.91 36.05
CA THR A 473 -5.14 2.96 35.27
C THR A 473 -4.57 1.56 35.02
N LYS A 474 -4.48 0.72 36.06
CA LYS A 474 -4.05 -0.68 35.95
C LYS A 474 -4.94 -1.48 35.00
N ASN A 475 -6.25 -1.30 35.09
CA ASN A 475 -7.21 -1.98 34.22
C ASN A 475 -7.02 -1.57 32.75
N ILE A 476 -6.95 -0.27 32.46
CA ILE A 476 -6.72 0.26 31.10
C ILE A 476 -5.39 -0.26 30.54
N LEU A 477 -4.30 -0.14 31.30
CA LEU A 477 -2.98 -0.59 30.86
C LEU A 477 -2.94 -2.10 30.57
N SER A 478 -3.61 -2.91 31.40
CA SER A 478 -3.71 -4.35 31.17
C SER A 478 -4.38 -4.67 29.82
N GLN A 479 -5.49 -4.00 29.52
CA GLN A 479 -6.19 -4.18 28.25
C GLN A 479 -5.36 -3.68 27.05
N VAL A 480 -4.66 -2.55 27.19
CA VAL A 480 -3.75 -2.02 26.16
C VAL A 480 -2.64 -3.03 25.86
N VAL A 481 -1.99 -3.59 26.88
CA VAL A 481 -0.93 -4.60 26.69
C VAL A 481 -1.46 -5.83 25.95
N GLN A 482 -2.64 -6.34 26.32
CA GLN A 482 -3.26 -7.48 25.63
C GLN A 482 -3.55 -7.16 24.15
N ALA A 483 -4.09 -5.97 23.87
CA ALA A 483 -4.35 -5.53 22.51
C ALA A 483 -3.06 -5.38 21.68
N VAL A 484 -2.00 -4.82 22.27
CA VAL A 484 -0.69 -4.68 21.61
C VAL A 484 -0.05 -6.05 21.35
N GLN A 485 -0.13 -6.99 22.29
CA GLN A 485 0.35 -8.36 22.08
C GLN A 485 -0.35 -9.04 20.91
N HIS A 486 -1.68 -8.89 20.80
CA HIS A 486 -2.45 -9.36 19.66
C HIS A 486 -1.99 -8.72 18.35
N ILE A 487 -1.87 -7.39 18.31
CA ILE A 487 -1.37 -6.65 17.14
C ILE A 487 0.01 -7.18 16.70
N HIS A 488 0.91 -7.40 17.65
CA HIS A 488 2.25 -7.93 17.37
C HIS A 488 2.23 -9.37 16.86
N SER A 489 1.34 -10.22 17.39
CA SER A 489 1.14 -11.59 16.90
C SER A 489 0.67 -11.64 15.44
N CYS A 490 -0.01 -10.58 15.00
CA CYS A 490 -0.44 -10.39 13.61
C CYS A 490 0.67 -9.76 12.73
N LEU A 491 1.90 -9.67 13.25
CA LEU A 491 3.04 -9.02 12.62
C LEU A 491 2.83 -7.53 12.32
N VAL A 492 1.98 -6.84 13.08
CA VAL A 492 1.75 -5.40 12.94
C VAL A 492 2.37 -4.66 14.13
N PHE A 493 2.86 -3.45 13.89
CA PHE A 493 3.37 -2.52 14.90
C PHE A 493 2.62 -1.20 14.79
N HIS A 494 1.96 -0.74 15.86
CA HIS A 494 1.02 0.40 15.81
C HIS A 494 1.71 1.76 15.63
N ARG A 495 2.88 1.97 16.25
CA ARG A 495 3.72 3.20 16.25
C ARG A 495 3.12 4.50 16.80
N ASP A 496 1.80 4.66 16.87
CA ASP A 496 1.14 5.87 17.42
C ASP A 496 0.23 5.57 18.63
N LEU A 497 0.80 4.91 19.66
CA LEU A 497 0.06 4.62 20.90
C LEU A 497 0.08 5.84 21.84
N LYS A 498 -1.04 6.55 21.89
CA LYS A 498 -1.27 7.70 22.77
C LYS A 498 -2.72 7.69 23.28
N PRO A 499 -3.05 8.39 24.39
CA PRO A 499 -4.42 8.41 24.92
C PRO A 499 -5.49 8.86 23.91
N GLY A 500 -5.12 9.72 22.94
CA GLY A 500 -6.04 10.13 21.87
C GLY A 500 -6.47 8.99 20.94
N ASN A 501 -5.66 7.93 20.86
CA ASN A 501 -5.87 6.77 20.00
C ASN A 501 -6.40 5.54 20.78
N ILE A 502 -6.97 5.78 21.96
CA ILE A 502 -7.59 4.76 22.80
C ILE A 502 -9.04 5.18 23.03
N LEU A 503 -9.99 4.43 22.48
CA LEU A 503 -11.40 4.58 22.86
C LEU A 503 -11.64 3.87 24.18
N ILE A 504 -12.35 4.51 25.10
CA ILE A 504 -12.82 3.92 26.35
C ILE A 504 -14.34 3.99 26.42
N GLN A 505 -14.98 2.87 26.71
CA GLN A 505 -16.41 2.83 27.03
C GLN A 505 -16.63 3.39 28.44
N THR A 506 -17.36 4.49 28.53
CA THR A 506 -17.63 5.20 29.79
C THR A 506 -18.43 4.37 30.80
N THR A 507 -19.19 3.38 30.33
CA THR A 507 -20.04 2.51 31.16
C THR A 507 -19.30 1.28 31.68
N THR A 508 -18.34 0.74 30.93
CA THR A 508 -17.70 -0.56 31.22
C THR A 508 -16.21 -0.45 31.52
N GLY A 509 -15.55 0.66 31.17
CA GLY A 509 -14.09 0.81 31.24
C GLY A 509 -13.34 -0.06 30.22
N LYS A 510 -14.04 -0.71 29.28
CA LYS A 510 -13.40 -1.46 28.19
C LYS A 510 -12.77 -0.51 27.19
N ILE A 511 -11.57 -0.85 26.71
CA ILE A 511 -10.85 -0.04 25.74
C ILE A 511 -10.79 -0.71 24.37
N LYS A 512 -10.61 0.11 23.33
CA LYS A 512 -10.22 -0.32 21.99
C LYS A 512 -9.15 0.61 21.45
N LEU A 513 -8.05 0.02 20.98
CA LEU A 513 -7.05 0.72 20.20
C LEU A 513 -7.63 1.06 18.83
N ILE A 514 -7.47 2.32 18.44
CA ILE A 514 -7.87 2.87 17.15
C ILE A 514 -6.65 3.47 16.45
N ASP A 515 -6.82 3.82 15.17
CA ASP A 515 -5.81 4.49 14.36
C ASP A 515 -4.57 3.64 14.08
N PHE A 516 -4.52 3.05 12.89
CA PHE A 516 -3.35 2.31 12.40
C PHE A 516 -2.60 3.09 11.30
N GLY A 517 -2.87 4.39 11.17
CA GLY A 517 -2.40 5.21 10.04
C GLY A 517 -0.90 5.39 9.98
N CYS A 518 -0.25 5.35 11.15
CA CYS A 518 1.20 5.36 11.26
C CYS A 518 1.76 3.95 11.53
N GLY A 519 0.95 2.90 11.47
CA GLY A 519 1.40 1.53 11.72
C GLY A 519 2.37 1.00 10.67
N THR A 520 3.04 -0.10 10.97
CA THR A 520 3.92 -0.83 10.05
C THR A 520 3.90 -2.35 10.31
N MET A 521 4.61 -3.12 9.51
CA MET A 521 4.80 -4.55 9.73
C MET A 521 6.04 -4.82 10.60
N LEU A 522 5.93 -5.74 11.56
CA LEU A 522 7.05 -6.30 12.31
C LEU A 522 7.94 -7.12 11.36
N LYS A 523 9.22 -6.75 11.26
CA LYS A 523 10.26 -7.57 10.62
C LYS A 523 10.75 -8.61 11.63
N LYS A 524 10.92 -9.88 11.23
CA LYS A 524 11.55 -10.90 12.09
C LYS A 524 13.03 -10.61 12.20
N GLY A 525 13.48 -10.26 13.40
CA GLY A 525 14.89 -10.21 13.79
C GLY A 525 15.01 -10.55 15.27
N LYS A 526 16.05 -11.30 15.66
CA LYS A 526 16.40 -11.42 17.08
C LYS A 526 16.94 -10.06 17.52
N TYR A 527 16.38 -9.50 18.60
CA TYR A 527 17.00 -8.38 19.29
C TYR A 527 18.40 -8.81 19.75
N GLN A 528 19.46 -8.27 19.16
CA GLN A 528 20.83 -8.70 19.47
C GLN A 528 21.50 -7.79 20.52
N SER A 529 21.22 -6.49 20.54
CA SER A 529 21.70 -5.58 21.59
C SER A 529 21.02 -4.20 21.50
N PHE A 530 21.32 -3.31 22.47
CA PHE A 530 20.96 -1.88 22.39
C PHE A 530 21.94 -1.08 21.49
N GLU A 531 23.10 -1.66 21.14
CA GLU A 531 24.18 -1.02 20.37
C GLU A 531 24.09 -1.26 18.85
N GLY A 532 23.08 -1.98 18.37
CA GLY A 532 22.90 -2.29 16.95
C GLY A 532 22.40 -3.71 16.74
#